data_AF-A0A4R5CL06-F1
#
_entry.id   AF-A0A4R5CL06-F1
#
_cell.length_a   1.000
_cell.length_b   1.000
_cell.length_c   1.000
_cell.angle_alpha   90.00
_cell.angle_beta   90.00
_cell.angle_gamma   90.00
#
_symmetry.space_group_name_H-M   'P 1'
#
loop_
_entity.id
_entity.type
_entity.pdbx_description
1 polymer ?
#
loop_
_entity_poly.entity_id
_entity_poly.type
_entity_poly.pdbx_seq_one_letter_code
_entity_poly.pdbx_strand_id
1 'polypeptide(L)'
;MINVKQLLGFKDVFPEDQEEPIINYLRNASRESLLKSIGFFNTKPLPNYDNFFSNPEVNDQIVGKVNYYLFHNQINVKPAVVSGQGALKFAEVVLSNSLELLENNTNYSLDDDEMNLFKAFLCINTELISNQVLDNLNEDNFEKLVDFSIIFTFPFADLAFSENDDLEFLHLLYATFYKVEALLAFLNSKPEYSSLKDGFIKSFNVSTEEEFVKQMTYLFGKLLELKGTNSYLWNVEDKDALAFLDSMVSYDIAPDEDFTHIKNSPIYKVEESVYSIIHYFFVIDKFYKSAKFKLKELYEKDEALKTLYGNFFSFFNSKFSENFLMKNLLDEMFSKKHYVKKPEREKELPGEPDYYLRHNNEVFIFENKDVLVAKGSKASADIEQINAVLKKKFLVDGTKKVGIGQIVTTIGEIGSKHFRFDDYVNSKTSLTIYPILLVHDRIFQTLGINYRLNQWFKEQCIERLGDLNKTYNIKSLTVIDIDTLILWLPYFQVKDKNFKEVLNFHMAKMNKKKKVNNAPNQAALFYRANQNLTEQLSPISRRNIPYNIDLKKLMNRFKIVIKDE
;
A
#
# COMPACT_ATOMS: atom_id res chain seq x y z
N MET A 1 -7.93 -4.76 14.10
CA MET A 1 -9.25 -5.37 13.89
C MET A 1 -9.55 -5.24 12.40
N ILE A 2 -10.12 -6.23 11.72
CA ILE A 2 -10.65 -6.02 10.38
C ILE A 2 -11.84 -5.09 10.58
N ASN A 3 -11.61 -3.81 10.37
CA ASN A 3 -12.64 -2.80 10.56
C ASN A 3 -13.20 -2.49 9.18
N VAL A 4 -13.85 -3.46 8.54
CA VAL A 4 -14.73 -3.15 7.41
C VAL A 4 -15.95 -2.49 8.05
N LYS A 5 -15.92 -1.16 8.18
CA LYS A 5 -17.09 -0.42 8.61
C LYS A 5 -18.12 -0.49 7.51
N GLN A 6 -19.36 -0.76 7.88
CA GLN A 6 -20.48 -0.60 6.97
C GLN A 6 -20.57 0.86 6.55
N LEU A 7 -20.65 1.12 5.24
CA LEU A 7 -20.92 2.45 4.71
C LEU A 7 -22.43 2.66 4.65
N LEU A 8 -22.89 3.87 4.96
CA LEU A 8 -24.29 4.27 4.72
C LEU A 8 -24.47 4.68 3.27
N GLY A 9 -25.38 4.02 2.56
CA GLY A 9 -25.86 4.40 1.25
C GLY A 9 -27.01 5.40 1.31
N PHE A 10 -27.38 5.95 0.15
CA PHE A 10 -28.42 6.99 0.06
C PHE A 10 -29.77 6.54 0.62
N LYS A 11 -30.23 5.36 0.21
CA LYS A 11 -31.52 4.79 0.61
C LYS A 11 -31.58 4.33 2.07
N ASP A 12 -30.44 4.19 2.75
CA ASP A 12 -30.42 3.89 4.18
C ASP A 12 -30.90 5.08 5.03
N VAL A 13 -30.72 6.31 4.53
CA VAL A 13 -31.11 7.55 5.24
C VAL A 13 -32.33 8.22 4.61
N PHE A 14 -32.45 8.15 3.28
CA PHE A 14 -33.54 8.76 2.52
C PHE A 14 -34.27 7.71 1.65
N PRO A 15 -35.03 6.78 2.27
CA PRO A 15 -35.69 5.69 1.53
C PRO A 15 -36.69 6.19 0.49
N GLU A 16 -37.42 7.26 0.82
CA GLU A 16 -38.48 7.84 -0.01
C GLU A 16 -37.96 8.86 -1.06
N ASP A 17 -36.78 9.46 -0.84
CA ASP A 17 -36.22 10.46 -1.77
C ASP A 17 -35.67 9.77 -3.02
N GLN A 18 -35.81 10.38 -4.19
CA GLN A 18 -35.11 9.91 -5.38
C GLN A 18 -33.62 10.24 -5.29
N GLU A 19 -32.76 9.24 -5.51
CA GLU A 19 -31.32 9.43 -5.60
C GLU A 19 -30.98 10.15 -6.91
N GLU A 20 -30.23 11.24 -6.82
CA GLU A 20 -29.69 11.96 -7.98
C GLU A 20 -28.20 11.64 -8.20
N PRO A 21 -27.66 11.87 -9.40
CA PRO A 21 -26.22 11.78 -9.64
C PRO A 21 -25.42 12.67 -8.68
N ILE A 22 -24.26 12.19 -8.20
CA ILE A 22 -23.38 12.89 -7.25
C ILE A 22 -23.16 14.36 -7.64
N ILE A 23 -22.91 14.62 -8.93
CA ILE A 23 -22.65 15.96 -9.47
C ILE A 23 -23.79 16.95 -9.20
N ASN A 24 -25.06 16.50 -9.18
CA ASN A 24 -26.20 17.37 -8.95
C ASN A 24 -26.22 17.92 -7.52
N TYR A 25 -25.91 17.09 -6.52
CA TYR A 25 -25.77 17.55 -5.16
C TYR A 25 -24.59 18.51 -5.03
N LEU A 26 -23.44 18.17 -5.62
CA LEU A 26 -22.25 19.03 -5.54
C LEU A 26 -22.42 20.39 -6.23
N ARG A 27 -23.22 20.49 -7.30
CA ARG A 27 -23.58 21.77 -7.93
C ARG A 27 -24.25 22.74 -6.95
N ASN A 28 -24.97 22.21 -5.97
CA ASN A 28 -25.70 23.00 -4.98
C ASN A 28 -24.85 23.37 -3.75
N ALA A 29 -23.61 22.87 -3.65
CA ALA A 29 -22.66 23.26 -2.60
C ALA A 29 -21.73 24.37 -3.11
N SER A 30 -21.39 25.35 -2.29
CA SER A 30 -20.54 26.48 -2.69
C SER A 30 -19.11 26.07 -3.11
N ARG A 31 -18.51 26.86 -4.00
CA ARG A 31 -17.10 26.69 -4.43
C ARG A 31 -16.14 26.55 -3.25
N GLU A 32 -16.29 27.43 -2.26
CA GLU A 32 -15.41 27.47 -1.09
C GLU A 32 -15.51 26.18 -0.27
N SER A 33 -16.74 25.73 0.00
CA SER A 33 -16.99 24.48 0.72
C SER A 33 -16.46 23.28 -0.04
N LEU A 34 -16.67 23.19 -1.36
CA LEU A 34 -16.13 22.11 -2.18
C LEU A 34 -14.60 22.03 -2.12
N LEU A 35 -13.91 23.15 -2.37
CA LEU A 35 -12.45 23.20 -2.39
C LEU A 35 -11.83 22.93 -1.01
N LYS A 36 -12.39 23.49 0.06
CA LYS A 36 -11.89 23.23 1.42
C LYS A 36 -12.17 21.80 1.87
N SER A 37 -13.30 21.23 1.45
CA SER A 37 -13.71 19.87 1.82
C SER A 37 -12.73 18.80 1.35
N ILE A 38 -12.10 18.98 0.17
CA ILE A 38 -11.10 18.01 -0.36
C ILE A 38 -9.99 17.77 0.68
N GLY A 39 -9.39 18.84 1.19
CA GLY A 39 -8.36 18.76 2.23
C GLY A 39 -8.92 18.39 3.60
N PHE A 40 -10.09 18.93 3.97
CA PHE A 40 -10.72 18.69 5.26
C PHE A 40 -10.99 17.20 5.53
N PHE A 41 -11.39 16.43 4.53
CA PHE A 41 -11.59 14.98 4.67
C PHE A 41 -10.30 14.17 4.79
N ASN A 42 -9.13 14.81 4.88
CA ASN A 42 -7.89 14.18 5.34
C ASN A 42 -7.60 14.41 6.84
N THR A 43 -8.44 15.19 7.54
CA THR A 43 -8.31 15.47 8.97
C THR A 43 -8.97 14.38 9.82
N LYS A 44 -8.64 14.33 11.11
CA LYS A 44 -9.21 13.40 12.09
C LYS A 44 -9.85 14.13 13.27
N PRO A 45 -10.97 13.63 13.83
CA PRO A 45 -11.77 12.53 13.31
C PRO A 45 -12.51 12.90 12.02
N LEU A 46 -12.76 11.91 11.15
CA LEU A 46 -13.59 12.13 9.96
C LEU A 46 -15.04 12.43 10.35
N PRO A 47 -15.75 13.30 9.61
CA PRO A 47 -17.19 13.51 9.78
C PRO A 47 -18.00 12.23 9.58
N ASN A 48 -19.09 12.13 10.30
CA ASN A 48 -20.04 11.03 10.25
C ASN A 48 -21.46 11.56 10.55
N TYR A 49 -22.49 10.74 10.39
CA TYR A 49 -23.89 11.18 10.48
C TYR A 49 -24.28 11.90 11.79
N ASP A 50 -23.52 11.73 12.87
CA ASP A 50 -23.77 12.32 14.19
C ASP A 50 -22.91 13.56 14.52
N ASN A 51 -22.03 13.97 13.61
CA ASN A 51 -21.21 15.18 13.73
C ASN A 51 -20.93 15.86 12.39
N PHE A 52 -21.71 15.56 11.34
CA PHE A 52 -21.53 16.13 10.01
C PHE A 52 -22.06 17.56 9.91
N PHE A 53 -23.14 17.84 10.65
CA PHE A 53 -23.91 19.08 10.53
C PHE A 53 -23.59 20.02 11.69
N SER A 54 -23.35 21.30 11.37
CA SER A 54 -23.19 22.34 12.37
C SER A 54 -24.53 22.84 12.92
N ASN A 55 -25.61 22.76 12.12
CA ASN A 55 -26.97 23.04 12.57
C ASN A 55 -27.53 21.89 13.45
N PRO A 56 -27.83 22.12 14.75
CA PRO A 56 -28.28 21.07 15.65
C PRO A 56 -29.62 20.43 15.26
N GLU A 57 -30.55 21.21 14.68
CA GLU A 57 -31.87 20.70 14.30
C GLU A 57 -31.75 19.71 13.12
N VAL A 58 -30.93 20.05 12.14
CA VAL A 58 -30.63 19.17 11.00
C VAL A 58 -29.89 17.92 11.46
N ASN A 59 -28.89 18.09 12.34
CA ASN A 59 -28.14 16.97 12.91
C ASN A 59 -29.07 15.96 13.61
N ASP A 60 -29.94 16.43 14.50
CA ASP A 60 -30.85 15.57 15.27
C ASP A 60 -31.83 14.83 14.35
N GLN A 61 -32.32 15.48 13.28
CA GLN A 61 -33.17 14.83 12.28
C GLN A 61 -32.44 13.69 11.56
N ILE A 62 -31.20 13.91 11.11
CA ILE A 62 -30.41 12.91 10.40
C ILE A 62 -30.02 11.75 11.32
N VAL A 63 -29.58 12.04 12.55
CA VAL A 63 -29.29 11.03 13.58
C VAL A 63 -30.54 10.18 13.86
N GLY A 64 -31.72 10.80 13.94
CA GLY A 64 -32.99 10.10 14.09
C GLY A 64 -33.27 9.11 12.95
N LYS A 65 -33.09 9.53 11.70
CA LYS A 65 -33.26 8.67 10.51
C LYS A 65 -32.29 7.48 10.50
N VAL A 66 -31.00 7.73 10.77
CA VAL A 66 -29.98 6.67 10.81
C VAL A 66 -30.27 5.69 11.94
N ASN A 67 -30.59 6.17 13.14
CA ASN A 67 -30.91 5.29 14.28
C ASN A 67 -32.13 4.42 14.00
N TYR A 68 -33.15 4.97 13.33
CA TYR A 68 -34.31 4.20 12.89
C TYR A 68 -33.90 3.06 11.93
N TYR A 69 -33.07 3.36 10.92
CA TYR A 69 -32.54 2.36 10.00
C TYR A 69 -31.73 1.27 10.71
N LEU A 70 -30.80 1.65 11.60
CA LEU A 70 -29.96 0.72 12.34
C LEU A 70 -30.80 -0.23 13.22
N PHE A 71 -31.80 0.32 13.90
CA PHE A 71 -32.72 -0.45 14.72
C PHE A 71 -33.51 -1.47 13.90
N HIS A 72 -34.11 -1.05 12.77
CA HIS A 72 -34.92 -1.93 11.92
C HIS A 72 -34.11 -3.06 11.28
N ASN A 73 -32.85 -2.81 10.95
CA ASN A 73 -31.96 -3.78 10.31
C ASN A 73 -31.09 -4.55 11.33
N GLN A 74 -31.30 -4.36 12.64
CA GLN A 74 -30.54 -5.01 13.72
C GLN A 74 -29.02 -4.79 13.61
N ILE A 75 -28.61 -3.63 13.12
CA ILE A 75 -27.21 -3.26 12.95
C ILE A 75 -26.68 -2.69 14.27
N ASN A 76 -25.76 -3.40 14.89
CA ASN A 76 -25.20 -3.05 16.21
C ASN A 76 -23.83 -2.34 16.12
N VAL A 77 -23.36 -2.04 14.90
CA VAL A 77 -22.08 -1.37 14.66
C VAL A 77 -22.37 -0.01 14.05
N LYS A 78 -21.71 1.03 14.58
CA LYS A 78 -21.84 2.39 14.03
C LYS A 78 -21.32 2.40 12.58
N PRO A 79 -22.16 2.73 11.59
CA PRO A 79 -21.71 2.82 10.21
C PRO A 79 -20.92 4.11 9.96
N ALA A 80 -20.31 4.22 8.78
CA ALA A 80 -19.57 5.40 8.34
C ALA A 80 -20.24 6.07 7.15
N VAL A 81 -20.27 7.40 7.16
CA VAL A 81 -20.66 8.22 6.00
C VAL A 81 -19.42 8.61 5.19
N VAL A 82 -18.39 9.16 5.84
CA VAL A 82 -17.13 9.51 5.19
C VAL A 82 -16.11 8.39 5.43
N SER A 83 -15.49 7.94 4.33
CA SER A 83 -14.34 7.02 4.34
C SER A 83 -13.20 7.63 3.51
N GLY A 84 -11.96 7.18 3.69
CA GLY A 84 -10.83 7.67 2.88
C GLY A 84 -11.02 7.45 1.37
N GLN A 85 -11.69 6.36 0.99
CA GLN A 85 -12.07 6.10 -0.39
C GLN A 85 -13.18 7.06 -0.86
N GLY A 86 -14.21 7.27 -0.05
CA GLY A 86 -15.27 8.21 -0.36
C GLY A 86 -14.73 9.63 -0.53
N ALA A 87 -13.79 10.04 0.32
CA ALA A 87 -13.12 11.34 0.23
C ALA A 87 -12.31 11.50 -1.07
N LEU A 88 -11.63 10.44 -1.52
CA LEU A 88 -10.94 10.45 -2.80
C LEU A 88 -11.89 10.50 -3.99
N LYS A 89 -13.00 9.74 -3.94
CA LYS A 89 -14.01 9.81 -5.00
C LYS A 89 -14.66 11.18 -5.05
N PHE A 90 -14.95 11.78 -3.90
CA PHE A 90 -15.40 13.16 -3.79
C PHE A 90 -14.39 14.13 -4.44
N ALA A 91 -13.11 14.02 -4.09
CA ALA A 91 -12.07 14.87 -4.67
C ALA A 91 -11.96 14.70 -6.19
N GLU A 92 -12.05 13.46 -6.70
CA GLU A 92 -12.06 13.18 -8.13
C GLU A 92 -13.22 13.87 -8.83
N VAL A 93 -14.45 13.72 -8.33
CA VAL A 93 -15.64 14.33 -8.93
C VAL A 93 -15.55 15.85 -8.90
N VAL A 94 -15.06 16.45 -7.81
CA VAL A 94 -14.90 17.90 -7.72
C VAL A 94 -13.88 18.40 -8.74
N LEU A 95 -12.70 17.77 -8.79
CA LEU A 95 -11.59 18.24 -9.62
C LEU A 95 -11.80 17.93 -11.11
N SER A 96 -12.48 16.83 -11.46
CA SER A 96 -12.80 16.51 -12.85
C SER A 96 -13.90 17.37 -13.45
N ASN A 97 -14.68 18.03 -12.60
CA ASN A 97 -15.77 18.93 -13.00
C ASN A 97 -15.49 20.37 -12.52
N SER A 98 -14.21 20.75 -12.42
CA SER A 98 -13.75 22.02 -11.85
C SER A 98 -14.40 23.24 -12.51
N LEU A 99 -14.54 23.25 -13.84
CA LEU A 99 -15.17 24.36 -14.57
C LEU A 99 -16.64 24.55 -14.17
N GLU A 100 -17.38 23.46 -13.97
CA GLU A 100 -18.78 23.53 -13.56
C GLU A 100 -18.94 23.84 -12.07
N LEU A 101 -18.19 23.14 -11.23
CA LEU A 101 -18.38 23.15 -9.78
C LEU A 101 -17.65 24.29 -9.08
N LEU A 102 -16.54 24.78 -9.65
CA LEU A 102 -15.65 25.74 -8.99
C LEU A 102 -15.62 27.11 -9.68
N GLU A 103 -15.75 27.18 -11.01
CA GLU A 103 -15.70 28.47 -11.73
C GLU A 103 -17.08 29.13 -11.86
N ASN A 104 -18.13 28.35 -12.08
CA ASN A 104 -19.48 28.85 -12.38
C ASN A 104 -20.47 28.81 -11.21
N ASN A 105 -19.98 28.51 -10.00
CA ASN A 105 -20.83 28.26 -8.83
C ASN A 105 -21.04 29.52 -7.99
N THR A 106 -22.31 29.89 -7.77
CA THR A 106 -22.71 31.11 -7.04
C THR A 106 -23.51 30.83 -5.77
N ASN A 107 -23.58 29.57 -5.33
CA ASN A 107 -24.35 29.18 -4.14
C ASN A 107 -23.74 29.72 -2.85
N TYR A 108 -24.61 30.10 -1.91
CA TYR A 108 -24.22 30.70 -0.64
C TYR A 108 -25.20 30.30 0.48
N SER A 109 -25.03 29.11 1.05
CA SER A 109 -25.76 28.65 2.24
C SER A 109 -25.02 27.49 2.88
N LEU A 110 -24.58 27.66 4.12
CA LEU A 110 -23.74 26.66 4.80
C LEU A 110 -24.52 25.38 5.14
N ASP A 111 -25.78 25.51 5.57
CA ASP A 111 -26.65 24.36 5.84
C ASP A 111 -26.95 23.56 4.56
N ASP A 112 -27.16 24.26 3.44
CA ASP A 112 -27.35 23.61 2.14
C ASP A 112 -26.06 22.94 1.67
N ASP A 113 -24.89 23.56 1.87
CA ASP A 113 -23.59 22.96 1.57
C ASP A 113 -23.41 21.64 2.35
N GLU A 114 -23.62 21.65 3.66
CA GLU A 114 -23.50 20.46 4.51
C GLU A 114 -24.47 19.35 4.08
N MET A 115 -25.74 19.68 3.80
CA MET A 115 -26.74 18.70 3.35
C MET A 115 -26.40 18.11 1.99
N ASN A 116 -25.95 18.93 1.04
CA ASN A 116 -25.58 18.47 -0.30
C ASN A 116 -24.30 17.63 -0.26
N LEU A 117 -23.29 18.01 0.53
CA LEU A 117 -22.10 17.21 0.76
C LEU A 117 -22.46 15.86 1.40
N PHE A 118 -23.31 15.86 2.42
CA PHE A 118 -23.77 14.64 3.08
C PHE A 118 -24.45 13.68 2.09
N LYS A 119 -25.42 14.18 1.30
CA LYS A 119 -26.11 13.38 0.27
C LYS A 119 -25.13 12.87 -0.80
N ALA A 120 -24.19 13.69 -1.24
CA ALA A 120 -23.15 13.28 -2.19
C ALA A 120 -22.31 12.10 -1.65
N PHE A 121 -21.91 12.13 -0.36
CA PHE A 121 -21.20 11.00 0.25
C PHE A 121 -22.04 9.74 0.34
N LEU A 122 -23.34 9.84 0.62
CA LEU A 122 -24.22 8.68 0.61
C LEU A 122 -24.34 8.06 -0.79
N CYS A 123 -24.44 8.88 -1.84
CA CYS A 123 -24.42 8.41 -3.24
C CYS A 123 -23.09 7.75 -3.61
N ILE A 124 -21.97 8.38 -3.25
CA ILE A 124 -20.64 7.78 -3.42
C ILE A 124 -20.61 6.40 -2.75
N ASN A 125 -21.05 6.30 -1.51
CA ASN A 125 -21.09 5.01 -0.79
C ASN A 125 -21.98 3.98 -1.49
N THR A 126 -23.14 4.38 -2.03
CA THR A 126 -24.00 3.50 -2.85
C THR A 126 -23.21 2.92 -4.03
N GLU A 127 -22.51 3.75 -4.81
CA GLU A 127 -21.66 3.30 -5.92
C GLU A 127 -20.58 2.32 -5.44
N LEU A 128 -19.87 2.66 -4.36
CA LEU A 128 -18.78 1.83 -3.82
C LEU A 128 -19.26 0.46 -3.32
N ILE A 129 -20.44 0.39 -2.72
CA ILE A 129 -21.06 -0.86 -2.29
C ILE A 129 -21.47 -1.69 -3.52
N SER A 130 -22.09 -1.04 -4.51
CA SER A 130 -22.61 -1.72 -5.72
C SER A 130 -21.53 -2.36 -6.59
N ASN A 131 -20.28 -1.86 -6.52
CA ASN A 131 -19.15 -2.37 -7.28
C ASN A 131 -18.58 -3.70 -6.74
N GLN A 132 -19.07 -4.20 -5.61
CA GLN A 132 -18.53 -5.42 -4.97
C GLN A 132 -19.16 -6.69 -5.57
N VAL A 133 -18.33 -7.65 -5.97
CA VAL A 133 -18.78 -8.95 -6.49
C VAL A 133 -18.72 -9.99 -5.38
N LEU A 134 -19.89 -10.42 -4.87
CA LEU A 134 -20.00 -11.33 -3.72
C LEU A 134 -20.61 -12.71 -4.05
N ASP A 135 -20.93 -12.97 -5.31
CA ASP A 135 -21.61 -14.20 -5.74
C ASP A 135 -20.66 -15.39 -5.95
N ASN A 136 -19.35 -15.15 -6.10
CA ASN A 136 -18.32 -16.15 -6.38
C ASN A 136 -17.40 -16.45 -5.18
N LEU A 137 -17.90 -16.24 -3.97
CA LEU A 137 -17.15 -16.49 -2.73
C LEU A 137 -17.01 -17.99 -2.45
N ASN A 138 -15.96 -18.37 -1.71
CA ASN A 138 -15.80 -19.74 -1.22
C ASN A 138 -16.99 -20.19 -0.34
N GLU A 139 -17.34 -21.47 -0.40
CA GLU A 139 -18.41 -22.06 0.42
C GLU A 139 -17.96 -22.35 1.86
N ASP A 140 -16.67 -22.63 2.09
CA ASP A 140 -16.15 -22.83 3.44
C ASP A 140 -16.19 -21.51 4.23
N ASN A 141 -16.80 -21.54 5.41
CA ASN A 141 -17.01 -20.34 6.22
C ASN A 141 -15.73 -19.54 6.51
N PHE A 142 -14.59 -20.20 6.70
CA PHE A 142 -13.34 -19.48 6.97
C PHE A 142 -12.75 -18.91 5.69
N GLU A 143 -12.70 -19.69 4.61
CA GLU A 143 -12.21 -19.19 3.31
C GLU A 143 -13.09 -18.07 2.76
N LYS A 144 -14.41 -18.11 2.99
CA LYS A 144 -15.33 -17.01 2.68
C LYS A 144 -14.95 -15.72 3.39
N LEU A 145 -14.54 -15.80 4.66
CA LEU A 145 -14.07 -14.64 5.42
C LEU A 145 -12.71 -14.12 4.92
N VAL A 146 -11.85 -15.01 4.41
CA VAL A 146 -10.62 -14.62 3.71
C VAL A 146 -10.95 -13.87 2.43
N ASP A 147 -11.87 -14.37 1.63
CA ASP A 147 -12.30 -13.75 0.38
C ASP A 147 -12.89 -12.36 0.63
N PHE A 148 -13.80 -12.22 1.61
CA PHE A 148 -14.29 -10.91 2.05
C PHE A 148 -13.16 -9.97 2.45
N SER A 149 -12.21 -10.45 3.27
CA SER A 149 -11.08 -9.63 3.71
C SER A 149 -10.28 -9.08 2.53
N ILE A 150 -10.06 -9.89 1.50
CA ILE A 150 -9.35 -9.49 0.28
C ILE A 150 -10.19 -8.51 -0.55
N ILE A 151 -11.46 -8.83 -0.86
CA ILE A 151 -12.36 -7.99 -1.66
C ILE A 151 -12.46 -6.57 -1.07
N PHE A 152 -12.67 -6.46 0.24
CA PHE A 152 -12.88 -5.17 0.89
C PHE A 152 -11.61 -4.33 1.04
N THR A 153 -10.41 -4.92 0.95
CA THR A 153 -9.16 -4.20 1.26
C THR A 153 -8.18 -4.13 0.10
N PHE A 154 -8.26 -5.03 -0.88
CA PHE A 154 -7.34 -5.08 -2.03
C PHE A 154 -7.48 -3.87 -2.98
N PRO A 155 -8.70 -3.42 -3.35
CA PRO A 155 -8.84 -2.25 -4.22
C PRO A 155 -8.29 -0.96 -3.60
N PHE A 156 -8.29 -0.90 -2.27
CA PHE A 156 -7.91 0.27 -1.50
C PHE A 156 -6.57 0.12 -0.80
N ALA A 157 -5.77 -0.88 -1.14
CA ALA A 157 -4.51 -1.12 -0.45
C ALA A 157 -3.47 0.00 -0.62
N ASP A 158 -3.67 0.87 -1.62
CA ASP A 158 -2.88 2.10 -1.81
C ASP A 158 -3.36 3.25 -0.91
N LEU A 159 -4.56 3.11 -0.35
CA LEU A 159 -5.10 3.95 0.71
C LEU A 159 -4.67 3.29 2.01
N ALA A 160 -4.33 4.07 3.03
CA ALA A 160 -3.86 3.51 4.28
C ALA A 160 -4.77 2.39 4.78
N PHE A 161 -4.18 1.32 5.33
CA PHE A 161 -4.96 0.13 5.64
C PHE A 161 -5.80 0.23 6.92
N SER A 162 -5.59 1.28 7.69
CA SER A 162 -6.33 1.57 8.91
C SER A 162 -6.70 3.04 8.95
N GLU A 163 -7.82 3.35 9.62
CA GLU A 163 -8.24 4.74 9.81
C GLU A 163 -7.24 5.53 10.66
N ASN A 164 -6.56 4.85 11.60
CA ASN A 164 -5.41 5.42 12.28
C ASN A 164 -4.11 5.04 11.56
N ASP A 165 -3.90 5.71 10.43
CA ASP A 165 -2.77 5.52 9.53
C ASP A 165 -1.47 6.21 9.96
N ASP A 166 -1.37 6.84 11.12
CA ASP A 166 -0.22 7.70 11.47
C ASP A 166 1.10 6.92 11.44
N LEU A 167 1.11 5.70 11.99
CA LEU A 167 2.28 4.82 11.94
C LEU A 167 2.56 4.30 10.53
N GLU A 168 1.52 3.98 9.75
CA GLU A 168 1.66 3.53 8.36
C GLU A 168 2.23 4.64 7.48
N PHE A 169 1.79 5.89 7.70
CA PHE A 169 2.31 7.08 7.07
C PHE A 169 3.78 7.31 7.41
N LEU A 170 4.15 7.20 8.69
CA LEU A 170 5.55 7.32 9.13
C LEU A 170 6.43 6.20 8.54
N HIS A 171 5.93 4.97 8.46
CA HIS A 171 6.63 3.85 7.82
C HIS A 171 6.89 4.14 6.34
N LEU A 172 5.86 4.58 5.63
CA LEU A 172 5.97 4.92 4.22
C LEU A 172 6.96 6.07 4.00
N LEU A 173 6.86 7.15 4.78
CA LEU A 173 7.77 8.28 4.70
C LEU A 173 9.23 7.86 4.94
N TYR A 174 9.49 7.06 5.98
CA TYR A 174 10.83 6.54 6.28
C TYR A 174 11.38 5.67 5.14
N ALA A 175 10.57 4.73 4.64
CA ALA A 175 10.97 3.84 3.56
C ALA A 175 11.19 4.59 2.24
N THR A 176 10.39 5.61 1.95
CA THR A 176 10.54 6.42 0.74
C THR A 176 11.84 7.22 0.75
N PHE A 177 12.26 7.79 1.87
CA PHE A 177 13.60 8.40 1.96
C PHE A 177 14.70 7.42 1.53
N TYR A 178 14.70 6.23 2.12
CA TYR A 178 15.70 5.21 1.80
C TYR A 178 15.65 4.80 0.32
N LYS A 179 14.45 4.59 -0.23
CA LYS A 179 14.26 4.16 -1.62
C LYS A 179 14.67 5.23 -2.63
N VAL A 180 14.39 6.50 -2.34
CA VAL A 180 14.82 7.62 -3.18
C VAL A 180 16.34 7.76 -3.16
N GLU A 181 16.97 7.64 -1.99
CA GLU A 181 18.44 7.62 -1.87
C GLU A 181 19.05 6.47 -2.67
N ALA A 182 18.50 5.27 -2.54
CA ALA A 182 18.94 4.10 -3.31
C ALA A 182 18.74 4.30 -4.82
N LEU A 183 17.63 4.92 -5.23
CA LEU A 183 17.35 5.21 -6.65
C LEU A 183 18.35 6.23 -7.21
N LEU A 184 18.62 7.33 -6.50
CA LEU A 184 19.60 8.32 -6.93
C LEU A 184 21.01 7.73 -6.96
N ALA A 185 21.39 6.94 -5.95
CA ALA A 185 22.66 6.21 -5.96
C ALA A 185 22.78 5.24 -7.14
N PHE A 186 21.70 4.53 -7.50
CA PHE A 186 21.66 3.68 -8.68
C PHE A 186 21.83 4.49 -9.97
N LEU A 187 21.10 5.59 -10.12
CA LEU A 187 21.19 6.46 -11.30
C LEU A 187 22.56 7.17 -11.41
N ASN A 188 23.27 7.33 -10.30
CA ASN A 188 24.65 7.84 -10.28
C ASN A 188 25.70 6.74 -10.47
N SER A 189 25.32 5.45 -10.44
CA SER A 189 26.28 4.34 -10.48
C SER A 189 26.94 4.14 -11.85
N LYS A 190 26.34 4.65 -12.93
CA LYS A 190 26.88 4.56 -14.28
C LYS A 190 26.62 5.85 -15.08
N PRO A 191 27.59 6.32 -15.90
CA PRO A 191 27.42 7.52 -16.72
C PRO A 191 26.22 7.47 -17.67
N GLU A 192 25.90 6.29 -18.20
CA GLU A 192 24.78 6.06 -19.12
C GLU A 192 23.39 6.33 -18.52
N TYR A 193 23.25 6.39 -17.18
CA TYR A 193 21.98 6.69 -16.50
C TYR A 193 21.76 8.19 -16.24
N SER A 194 22.72 9.04 -16.60
CA SER A 194 22.67 10.49 -16.33
C SER A 194 21.47 11.18 -16.98
N SER A 195 21.15 10.85 -18.23
CA SER A 195 19.96 11.37 -18.94
C SER A 195 18.66 11.10 -18.18
N LEU A 196 18.52 9.87 -17.67
CA LEU A 196 17.37 9.42 -16.92
C LEU A 196 17.26 10.17 -15.57
N LYS A 197 18.38 10.37 -14.89
CA LYS A 197 18.45 11.14 -13.64
C LYS A 197 18.06 12.60 -13.84
N ASP A 198 18.71 13.26 -14.78
CA ASP A 198 18.51 14.70 -15.01
C ASP A 198 17.08 14.97 -15.49
N GLY A 199 16.54 14.10 -16.36
CA GLY A 199 15.13 14.16 -16.77
C GLY A 199 14.16 13.93 -15.61
N PHE A 200 14.49 13.03 -14.67
CA PHE A 200 13.66 12.77 -13.50
C PHE A 200 13.65 13.98 -12.55
N ILE A 201 14.81 14.53 -12.22
CA ILE A 201 14.94 15.73 -11.36
C ILE A 201 14.20 16.92 -11.98
N LYS A 202 14.42 17.20 -13.27
CA LYS A 202 13.74 18.29 -14.00
C LYS A 202 12.22 18.14 -14.04
N SER A 203 11.70 16.92 -13.93
CA SER A 203 10.25 16.72 -13.91
C SER A 203 9.55 17.27 -12.67
N PHE A 204 10.31 17.60 -11.62
CA PHE A 204 9.84 18.27 -10.42
C PHE A 204 10.14 19.77 -10.42
N ASN A 205 10.44 20.37 -11.59
CA ASN A 205 10.81 21.78 -11.74
C ASN A 205 12.04 22.22 -10.93
N VAL A 206 12.96 21.29 -10.66
CA VAL A 206 14.24 21.54 -9.97
C VAL A 206 15.40 21.13 -10.86
N SER A 207 16.59 21.71 -10.62
CA SER A 207 17.73 21.55 -11.53
C SER A 207 18.82 20.63 -11.01
N THR A 208 18.86 20.39 -9.70
CA THR A 208 19.93 19.59 -9.07
C THR A 208 19.37 18.51 -8.14
N GLU A 209 20.18 17.48 -7.91
CA GLU A 209 19.86 16.40 -6.97
C GLU A 209 19.72 16.91 -5.54
N GLU A 210 20.60 17.84 -5.13
CA GLU A 210 20.55 18.48 -3.82
C GLU A 210 19.24 19.26 -3.62
N GLU A 211 18.85 20.05 -4.61
CA GLU A 211 17.60 20.81 -4.59
C GLU A 211 16.38 19.89 -4.56
N PHE A 212 16.37 18.82 -5.35
CA PHE A 212 15.32 17.81 -5.32
C PHE A 212 15.17 17.17 -3.93
N VAL A 213 16.27 16.74 -3.32
CA VAL A 213 16.26 16.14 -1.98
C VAL A 213 15.80 17.16 -0.93
N LYS A 214 16.26 18.41 -1.03
CA LYS A 214 15.85 19.50 -0.13
C LYS A 214 14.35 19.76 -0.23
N GLN A 215 13.81 19.93 -1.43
CA GLN A 215 12.38 20.22 -1.63
C GLN A 215 11.48 19.04 -1.24
N MET A 216 11.88 17.80 -1.57
CA MET A 216 11.18 16.60 -1.09
C MET A 216 11.18 16.53 0.44
N THR A 217 12.32 16.80 1.08
CA THR A 217 12.44 16.79 2.55
C THR A 217 11.58 17.87 3.19
N TYR A 218 11.55 19.07 2.60
CA TYR A 218 10.70 20.17 3.04
C TYR A 218 9.21 19.80 2.97
N LEU A 219 8.77 19.26 1.83
CA LEU A 219 7.40 18.76 1.66
C LEU A 219 7.05 17.68 2.68
N PHE A 220 7.93 16.69 2.91
CA PHE A 220 7.68 15.65 3.90
C PHE A 220 7.58 16.21 5.32
N GLY A 221 8.36 17.24 5.65
CA GLY A 221 8.26 17.96 6.92
C GLY A 221 6.91 18.67 7.06
N LYS A 222 6.44 19.30 5.98
CA LYS A 222 5.13 19.94 5.94
C LYS A 222 3.97 18.94 6.05
N LEU A 223 4.07 17.76 5.43
CA LEU A 223 3.06 16.71 5.61
C LEU A 223 2.98 16.23 7.06
N LEU A 224 4.12 16.11 7.76
CA LEU A 224 4.15 15.77 9.19
C LEU A 224 3.51 16.88 10.05
N GLU A 225 3.82 18.15 9.76
CA GLU A 225 3.25 19.30 10.45
C GLU A 225 1.73 19.37 10.26
N LEU A 226 1.24 19.25 9.03
CA LEU A 226 -0.20 19.28 8.72
C LEU A 226 -0.94 18.13 9.42
N LYS A 227 -0.42 16.90 9.34
CA LYS A 227 -1.03 15.74 10.00
C LYS A 227 -1.01 15.87 11.53
N GLY A 228 0.08 16.40 12.10
CA GLY A 228 0.23 16.60 13.55
C GLY A 228 -0.62 17.74 14.13
N THR A 229 -0.87 18.79 13.34
CA THR A 229 -1.73 19.93 13.72
C THR A 229 -3.18 19.75 13.29
N ASN A 230 -3.48 18.65 12.59
CA ASN A 230 -4.78 18.39 11.97
C ASN A 230 -5.21 19.50 10.97
N SER A 231 -4.23 20.15 10.35
CA SER A 231 -4.44 21.15 9.29
C SER A 231 -4.41 20.47 7.92
N TYR A 232 -5.00 21.14 6.93
CA TYR A 232 -5.04 20.70 5.54
C TYR A 232 -4.69 21.82 4.55
N LEU A 233 -4.53 23.06 5.04
CA LEU A 233 -4.12 24.20 4.23
C LEU A 233 -2.69 24.59 4.56
N TRP A 234 -1.94 24.98 3.53
CA TRP A 234 -0.56 25.38 3.66
C TRP A 234 -0.25 26.57 2.76
N ASN A 235 0.14 27.69 3.37
CA ASN A 235 0.66 28.86 2.66
C ASN A 235 2.17 28.72 2.39
N VAL A 236 2.59 29.00 1.15
CA VAL A 236 3.96 28.80 0.66
C VAL A 236 4.52 30.12 0.14
N GLU A 237 5.56 30.62 0.80
CA GLU A 237 6.20 31.89 0.41
C GLU A 237 7.47 31.69 -0.43
N ASP A 238 8.13 30.54 -0.27
CA ASP A 238 9.37 30.22 -0.98
C ASP A 238 9.09 29.88 -2.45
N LYS A 239 9.70 30.63 -3.37
CA LYS A 239 9.45 30.49 -4.82
C LYS A 239 9.88 29.12 -5.38
N ASP A 240 10.97 28.56 -4.85
CA ASP A 240 11.47 27.26 -5.32
C ASP A 240 10.52 26.14 -4.84
N ALA A 241 10.03 26.23 -3.60
CA ALA A 241 8.99 25.35 -3.10
C ALA A 241 7.68 25.47 -3.91
N LEU A 242 7.26 26.69 -4.26
CA LEU A 242 6.08 26.91 -5.13
C LEU A 242 6.25 26.20 -6.49
N ALA A 243 7.37 26.41 -7.17
CA ALA A 243 7.65 25.79 -8.46
C ALA A 243 7.67 24.25 -8.37
N PHE A 244 8.24 23.72 -7.29
CA PHE A 244 8.28 22.28 -7.01
C PHE A 244 6.88 21.71 -6.78
N LEU A 245 6.03 22.37 -5.98
CA LEU A 245 4.65 21.93 -5.74
C LEU A 245 3.80 22.00 -7.00
N ASP A 246 3.95 23.05 -7.80
CA ASP A 246 3.23 23.22 -9.06
C ASP A 246 3.54 22.07 -10.06
N SER A 247 4.69 21.39 -9.94
CA SER A 247 4.99 20.18 -10.72
C SER A 247 4.08 18.97 -10.38
N MET A 248 3.34 19.05 -9.27
CA MET A 248 2.45 18.02 -8.75
C MET A 248 0.98 18.45 -8.70
N VAL A 249 0.65 19.58 -9.35
CA VAL A 249 -0.73 20.07 -9.50
C VAL A 249 -1.20 19.81 -10.93
N SER A 250 -2.47 19.45 -11.12
CA SER A 250 -3.14 19.42 -12.43
C SER A 250 -4.52 20.04 -12.31
N TYR A 251 -4.90 20.84 -13.29
CA TYR A 251 -6.27 21.36 -13.45
C TYR A 251 -7.13 20.49 -14.37
N ASP A 252 -6.50 19.54 -15.06
CA ASP A 252 -7.16 18.58 -15.94
C ASP A 252 -7.03 17.19 -15.30
N ILE A 253 -8.04 16.82 -14.51
CA ILE A 253 -8.14 15.54 -13.83
C ILE A 253 -9.28 14.76 -14.46
N ALA A 254 -8.95 13.73 -15.24
CA ALA A 254 -9.95 12.81 -15.75
C ALA A 254 -10.26 11.73 -14.68
N PRO A 255 -11.52 11.35 -14.47
CA PRO A 255 -11.85 10.22 -13.61
C PRO A 255 -11.29 8.92 -14.17
N ASP A 256 -10.77 8.05 -13.30
CA ASP A 256 -10.40 6.70 -13.68
C ASP A 256 -10.58 5.68 -12.56
N GLU A 257 -10.67 4.40 -12.91
CA GLU A 257 -11.02 3.31 -11.99
C GLU A 257 -10.09 3.18 -10.76
N ASP A 258 -8.88 3.74 -10.83
CA ASP A 258 -7.88 3.63 -9.76
C ASP A 258 -7.27 4.96 -9.29
N PHE A 259 -7.84 6.11 -9.68
CA PHE A 259 -7.37 7.46 -9.32
C PHE A 259 -5.95 7.79 -9.82
N THR A 260 -5.51 7.30 -10.98
CA THR A 260 -4.19 7.60 -11.53
C THR A 260 -3.93 9.09 -11.72
N HIS A 261 -4.92 9.86 -12.17
CA HIS A 261 -4.74 11.30 -12.37
C HIS A 261 -4.48 12.01 -11.03
N ILE A 262 -5.22 11.65 -9.98
CA ILE A 262 -4.97 12.14 -8.62
C ILE A 262 -3.63 11.65 -8.08
N LYS A 263 -3.22 10.39 -8.30
CA LYS A 263 -1.90 9.88 -7.87
C LYS A 263 -0.74 10.63 -8.55
N ASN A 264 -0.97 11.10 -9.77
CA ASN A 264 0.00 11.90 -10.50
C ASN A 264 -0.01 13.36 -10.03
N SER A 265 -1.14 13.88 -9.57
CA SER A 265 -1.27 15.23 -9.06
C SER A 265 -1.94 15.27 -7.68
N PRO A 266 -1.27 14.76 -6.62
CA PRO A 266 -1.89 14.52 -5.31
C PRO A 266 -2.03 15.77 -4.43
N ILE A 267 -1.67 16.93 -4.98
CA ILE A 267 -1.75 18.25 -4.36
C ILE A 267 -2.61 19.12 -5.28
N TYR A 268 -3.43 19.98 -4.68
CA TYR A 268 -4.19 20.97 -5.43
C TYR A 268 -3.96 22.37 -4.88
N LYS A 269 -4.21 23.34 -5.75
CA LYS A 269 -4.02 24.77 -5.47
C LYS A 269 -5.38 25.36 -5.11
N VAL A 270 -5.47 25.93 -3.91
CA VAL A 270 -6.66 26.64 -3.42
C VAL A 270 -6.62 28.09 -3.92
N GLU A 271 -5.43 28.71 -3.79
CA GLU A 271 -5.09 30.07 -4.24
C GLU A 271 -3.61 30.11 -4.69
N GLU A 272 -3.12 31.24 -5.21
CA GLU A 272 -1.78 31.37 -5.83
C GLU A 272 -0.62 30.85 -4.96
N SER A 273 -0.72 30.97 -3.64
CA SER A 273 0.30 30.49 -2.68
C SER A 273 -0.27 29.53 -1.63
N VAL A 274 -1.53 29.09 -1.78
CA VAL A 274 -2.21 28.22 -0.81
C VAL A 274 -2.48 26.86 -1.42
N TYR A 275 -1.87 25.84 -0.85
CA TYR A 275 -1.97 24.45 -1.29
C TYR A 275 -2.69 23.60 -0.25
N SER A 276 -3.22 22.49 -0.73
CA SER A 276 -3.84 21.47 0.10
C SER A 276 -3.59 20.09 -0.48
N ILE A 277 -3.68 19.09 0.39
CA ILE A 277 -3.35 17.69 0.08
C ILE A 277 -4.63 16.96 -0.29
N ILE A 278 -4.64 16.27 -1.43
CA ILE A 278 -5.76 15.40 -1.80
C ILE A 278 -5.66 14.10 -0.98
N HIS A 279 -4.48 13.49 -0.91
CA HIS A 279 -4.23 12.31 -0.10
C HIS A 279 -2.75 12.13 0.25
N TYR A 280 -2.45 12.04 1.56
CA TYR A 280 -1.08 12.02 2.08
C TYR A 280 -0.20 10.91 1.50
N PHE A 281 -0.73 9.69 1.35
CA PHE A 281 0.06 8.56 0.84
C PHE A 281 0.44 8.76 -0.63
N PHE A 282 -0.43 9.38 -1.43
CA PHE A 282 -0.15 9.61 -2.85
C PHE A 282 0.95 10.66 -3.04
N VAL A 283 1.03 11.65 -2.15
CA VAL A 283 2.14 12.63 -2.15
C VAL A 283 3.46 11.92 -1.89
N ILE A 284 3.54 11.02 -0.90
CA ILE A 284 4.77 10.26 -0.64
C ILE A 284 5.08 9.30 -1.80
N ASP A 285 4.07 8.59 -2.30
CA ASP A 285 4.21 7.62 -3.40
C ASP A 285 4.61 8.29 -4.73
N LYS A 286 4.39 9.61 -4.88
CA LYS A 286 4.87 10.40 -6.02
C LYS A 286 6.38 10.21 -6.24
N PHE A 287 7.16 10.10 -5.17
CA PHE A 287 8.61 10.04 -5.21
C PHE A 287 9.20 8.66 -5.49
N TYR A 288 8.38 7.60 -5.48
CA TYR A 288 8.86 6.24 -5.79
C TYR A 288 7.90 5.47 -6.70
N LYS A 289 6.66 5.23 -6.26
CA LYS A 289 5.67 4.46 -7.05
C LYS A 289 5.30 5.17 -8.35
N SER A 290 4.94 6.45 -8.29
CA SER A 290 4.66 7.24 -9.50
C SER A 290 5.95 7.59 -10.26
N ALA A 291 7.06 7.80 -9.54
CA ALA A 291 8.38 8.02 -10.12
C ALA A 291 8.80 6.90 -11.09
N LYS A 292 8.45 5.63 -10.80
CA LYS A 292 8.68 4.50 -11.71
C LYS A 292 8.08 4.73 -13.10
N PHE A 293 6.88 5.30 -13.20
CA PHE A 293 6.26 5.61 -14.49
C PHE A 293 6.90 6.83 -15.16
N LYS A 294 7.33 7.83 -14.39
CA LYS A 294 8.07 8.96 -14.96
C LYS A 294 9.42 8.52 -15.54
N LEU A 295 10.14 7.67 -14.81
CA LEU A 295 11.37 7.03 -15.29
C LEU A 295 11.11 6.19 -16.54
N LYS A 296 9.99 5.46 -16.60
CA LYS A 296 9.58 4.77 -17.82
C LYS A 296 9.46 5.74 -18.99
N GLU A 297 8.69 6.82 -18.84
CA GLU A 297 8.50 7.82 -19.90
C GLU A 297 9.83 8.38 -20.43
N LEU A 298 10.77 8.65 -19.53
CA LEU A 298 12.11 9.14 -19.87
C LEU A 298 12.97 8.07 -20.55
N TYR A 299 12.95 6.85 -20.02
CA TYR A 299 13.67 5.70 -20.58
C TYR A 299 13.20 5.36 -21.99
N GLU A 300 11.90 5.43 -22.28
CA GLU A 300 11.37 5.15 -23.62
C GLU A 300 11.85 6.15 -24.68
N LYS A 301 12.29 7.35 -24.25
CA LYS A 301 12.89 8.38 -25.12
C LYS A 301 14.41 8.20 -25.31
N ASP A 302 15.04 7.30 -24.55
CA ASP A 302 16.48 7.04 -24.60
C ASP A 302 16.77 5.75 -25.39
N GLU A 303 17.04 5.91 -26.70
CA GLU A 303 17.33 4.78 -27.60
C GLU A 303 18.60 4.01 -27.21
N ALA A 304 19.59 4.67 -26.60
CA ALA A 304 20.83 4.02 -26.19
C ALA A 304 20.56 3.05 -25.02
N LEU A 305 19.81 3.49 -24.00
CA LEU A 305 19.43 2.64 -22.89
C LEU A 305 18.53 1.47 -23.30
N LYS A 306 17.59 1.70 -24.23
CA LYS A 306 16.74 0.63 -24.79
C LYS A 306 17.56 -0.42 -25.54
N THR A 307 18.53 0.02 -26.33
CA THR A 307 19.43 -0.90 -27.06
C THR A 307 20.26 -1.75 -26.10
N LEU A 308 20.71 -1.18 -24.99
CA LEU A 308 21.54 -1.88 -23.99
C LEU A 308 20.73 -2.82 -23.09
N TYR A 309 19.53 -2.43 -22.67
CA TYR A 309 18.79 -3.11 -21.59
C TYR A 309 17.38 -3.60 -21.96
N GLY A 310 16.93 -3.34 -23.17
CA GLY A 310 15.62 -3.76 -23.66
C GLY A 310 14.48 -2.85 -23.17
N ASN A 311 13.45 -3.45 -22.59
CA ASN A 311 12.29 -2.69 -22.09
C ASN A 311 12.53 -2.18 -20.65
N PHE A 312 11.89 -1.06 -20.33
CA PHE A 312 12.03 -0.40 -19.03
C PHE A 312 11.77 -1.32 -17.83
N PHE A 313 10.70 -2.11 -17.83
CA PHE A 313 10.35 -2.93 -16.67
C PHE A 313 11.36 -4.05 -16.43
N SER A 314 11.87 -4.67 -17.50
CA SER A 314 12.97 -5.63 -17.41
C SER A 314 14.23 -4.99 -16.83
N PHE A 315 14.60 -3.80 -17.34
CA PHE A 315 15.73 -3.01 -16.83
C PHE A 315 15.55 -2.66 -15.35
N PHE A 316 14.45 -2.01 -14.99
CA PHE A 316 14.20 -1.50 -13.64
C PHE A 316 14.06 -2.62 -12.62
N ASN A 317 13.34 -3.70 -12.94
CA ASN A 317 13.15 -4.80 -12.01
C ASN A 317 14.47 -5.55 -11.77
N SER A 318 15.22 -5.84 -12.83
CA SER A 318 16.49 -6.58 -12.69
C SER A 318 17.63 -5.72 -12.14
N LYS A 319 17.91 -4.56 -12.76
CA LYS A 319 19.10 -3.75 -12.44
C LYS A 319 18.93 -2.95 -11.17
N PHE A 320 17.77 -2.33 -10.97
CA PHE A 320 17.53 -1.52 -9.78
C PHE A 320 16.91 -2.35 -8.66
N SER A 321 15.73 -2.93 -8.86
CA SER A 321 14.94 -3.47 -7.75
C SER A 321 15.58 -4.70 -7.10
N GLU A 322 16.12 -5.60 -7.92
CA GLU A 322 16.75 -6.84 -7.48
C GLU A 322 18.26 -6.66 -7.20
N ASN A 323 19.05 -6.32 -8.24
CA ASN A 323 20.51 -6.29 -8.15
C ASN A 323 21.07 -5.11 -7.35
N PHE A 324 20.29 -4.05 -7.15
CA PHE A 324 20.73 -2.86 -6.40
C PHE A 324 19.99 -2.75 -5.07
N LEU A 325 18.69 -2.45 -5.09
CA LEU A 325 17.91 -2.16 -3.88
C LEU A 325 17.81 -3.37 -2.95
N MET A 326 17.25 -4.50 -3.44
CA MET A 326 17.11 -5.70 -2.61
C MET A 326 18.49 -6.22 -2.19
N LYS A 327 19.40 -6.44 -3.14
CA LYS A 327 20.69 -7.05 -2.85
C LYS A 327 21.47 -6.26 -1.81
N ASN A 328 21.58 -4.93 -1.96
CA ASN A 328 22.28 -4.10 -0.99
C ASN A 328 21.61 -4.16 0.39
N LEU A 329 20.27 -4.09 0.45
CA LEU A 329 19.53 -4.18 1.71
C LEU A 329 19.76 -5.52 2.43
N LEU A 330 19.64 -6.63 1.71
CA LEU A 330 19.84 -7.97 2.28
C LEU A 330 21.31 -8.20 2.67
N ASP A 331 22.25 -7.68 1.89
CA ASP A 331 23.67 -7.78 2.21
C ASP A 331 24.06 -6.96 3.45
N GLU A 332 23.44 -5.80 3.65
CA GLU A 332 23.58 -4.98 4.86
C GLU A 332 22.94 -5.67 6.08
N MET A 333 21.74 -6.25 5.90
CA MET A 333 21.02 -7.00 6.94
C MET A 333 21.81 -8.24 7.39
N PHE A 334 22.43 -8.95 6.45
CA PHE A 334 23.20 -10.18 6.69
C PHE A 334 24.70 -9.98 6.49
N SER A 335 25.26 -8.91 7.05
CA SER A 335 26.66 -8.51 6.82
C SER A 335 27.71 -9.38 7.53
N LYS A 336 27.30 -10.24 8.47
CA LYS A 336 28.23 -11.06 9.27
C LYS A 336 28.84 -12.20 8.45
N LYS A 337 30.15 -12.41 8.61
CA LYS A 337 30.95 -13.38 7.83
C LYS A 337 30.53 -14.85 7.97
N HIS A 338 29.81 -15.22 9.03
CA HIS A 338 29.36 -16.60 9.24
C HIS A 338 28.13 -16.98 8.39
N TYR A 339 27.48 -16.00 7.77
CA TYR A 339 26.43 -16.24 6.81
C TYR A 339 27.01 -16.74 5.49
N VAL A 340 26.45 -17.84 4.97
CA VAL A 340 26.75 -18.30 3.62
C VAL A 340 25.68 -17.76 2.68
N LYS A 341 26.11 -17.07 1.63
CA LYS A 341 25.24 -16.40 0.66
C LYS A 341 25.43 -17.00 -0.73
N LYS A 342 24.47 -16.74 -1.64
CA LYS A 342 24.67 -17.01 -3.07
C LYS A 342 25.97 -16.34 -3.55
N PRO A 343 26.89 -17.04 -4.23
CA PRO A 343 28.09 -16.41 -4.77
C PRO A 343 27.72 -15.44 -5.90
N GLU A 344 28.45 -14.31 -5.99
CA GLU A 344 28.28 -13.36 -7.08
C GLU A 344 28.86 -13.90 -8.38
N ARG A 345 28.15 -13.65 -9.49
CA ARG A 345 28.53 -14.07 -10.84
C ARG A 345 28.15 -13.00 -11.85
N GLU A 346 28.87 -12.93 -12.97
CA GLU A 346 28.56 -12.01 -14.06
C GLU A 346 27.23 -12.33 -14.76
N LYS A 347 26.83 -13.61 -14.76
CA LYS A 347 25.58 -14.09 -15.35
C LYS A 347 24.87 -15.01 -14.38
N GLU A 348 23.59 -14.74 -14.18
CA GLU A 348 22.70 -15.63 -13.43
C GLU A 348 22.39 -16.88 -14.24
N LEU A 349 22.39 -18.03 -13.58
CA LEU A 349 21.95 -19.27 -14.20
C LEU A 349 20.41 -19.35 -14.23
N PRO A 350 19.81 -20.09 -15.16
CA PRO A 350 18.38 -20.33 -15.12
C PRO A 350 17.96 -20.99 -13.80
N GLY A 351 16.96 -20.41 -13.13
CA GLY A 351 16.34 -20.95 -11.93
C GLY A 351 17.13 -20.77 -10.63
N GLU A 352 18.11 -19.86 -10.58
CA GLU A 352 18.68 -19.47 -9.28
C GLU A 352 17.62 -18.71 -8.45
N PRO A 353 17.67 -18.79 -7.11
CA PRO A 353 16.94 -17.86 -6.28
C PRO A 353 17.56 -16.46 -6.37
N ASP A 354 16.72 -15.44 -6.25
CA ASP A 354 17.15 -14.04 -6.28
C ASP A 354 18.08 -13.73 -5.08
N TYR A 355 17.83 -14.35 -3.91
CA TYR A 355 18.77 -14.36 -2.80
C TYR A 355 18.73 -15.68 -2.01
N TYR A 356 19.89 -16.16 -1.59
CA TYR A 356 20.04 -17.33 -0.74
C TYR A 356 20.90 -16.98 0.47
N LEU A 357 20.46 -17.41 1.64
CA LEU A 357 21.19 -17.28 2.89
C LEU A 357 21.15 -18.60 3.67
N ARG A 358 22.29 -19.02 4.21
CA ARG A 358 22.37 -20.10 5.19
C ARG A 358 23.10 -19.66 6.44
N HIS A 359 22.53 -20.03 7.58
CA HIS A 359 23.17 -20.00 8.88
C HIS A 359 22.99 -21.37 9.55
N ASN A 360 24.08 -22.13 9.69
CA ASN A 360 24.04 -23.51 10.17
C ASN A 360 23.10 -24.38 9.32
N ASN A 361 22.10 -25.03 9.93
CA ASN A 361 21.08 -25.85 9.25
C ASN A 361 19.82 -25.06 8.87
N GLU A 362 19.87 -23.73 8.95
CA GLU A 362 18.76 -22.83 8.63
C GLU A 362 19.04 -22.17 7.27
N VAL A 363 18.14 -22.39 6.32
CA VAL A 363 18.24 -21.90 4.95
C VAL A 363 17.09 -20.93 4.70
N PHE A 364 17.38 -19.77 4.15
CA PHE A 364 16.41 -18.76 3.76
C PHE A 364 16.49 -18.56 2.25
N ILE A 365 15.37 -18.75 1.57
CA ILE A 365 15.25 -18.65 0.11
C ILE A 365 14.36 -17.46 -0.18
N PHE A 366 14.90 -16.45 -0.86
CA PHE A 366 14.17 -15.27 -1.24
C PHE A 366 13.89 -15.29 -2.74
N GLU A 367 12.66 -14.96 -3.08
CA GLU A 367 12.24 -14.57 -4.42
C GLU A 367 11.70 -13.14 -4.35
N ASN A 368 12.27 -12.27 -5.17
CA ASN A 368 11.94 -10.86 -5.28
C ASN A 368 10.97 -10.64 -6.44
N LYS A 369 9.90 -9.90 -6.18
CA LYS A 369 8.89 -9.58 -7.19
C LYS A 369 8.45 -8.13 -7.06
N ASP A 370 9.05 -7.29 -7.90
CA ASP A 370 8.59 -5.93 -8.18
C ASP A 370 7.59 -5.96 -9.34
N VAL A 371 6.35 -6.33 -9.03
CA VAL A 371 5.26 -6.51 -10.01
C VAL A 371 4.14 -5.52 -9.73
N LEU A 372 3.63 -4.88 -10.78
CA LEU A 372 2.48 -3.97 -10.71
C LEU A 372 1.17 -4.73 -10.91
N VAL A 373 0.08 -4.27 -10.31
CA VAL A 373 -1.29 -4.76 -10.58
C VAL A 373 -1.97 -3.80 -11.56
N ALA A 374 -2.66 -4.34 -12.56
CA ALA A 374 -3.39 -3.53 -13.53
C ALA A 374 -4.61 -2.86 -12.89
N LYS A 375 -4.97 -1.65 -13.34
CA LYS A 375 -6.03 -0.82 -12.76
C LYS A 375 -7.36 -1.55 -12.61
N GLY A 376 -7.88 -2.13 -13.70
CA GLY A 376 -9.16 -2.85 -13.67
C GLY A 376 -9.17 -4.03 -12.71
N SER A 377 -8.09 -4.82 -12.65
CA SER A 377 -7.99 -5.93 -11.68
C SER A 377 -7.82 -5.47 -10.24
N LYS A 378 -7.31 -4.24 -10.03
CA LYS A 378 -7.22 -3.64 -8.71
C LYS A 378 -8.59 -3.15 -8.26
N ALA A 379 -9.32 -2.46 -9.14
CA ALA A 379 -10.62 -1.88 -8.85
C ALA A 379 -11.78 -2.91 -8.85
N SER A 380 -11.57 -4.12 -9.38
CA SER A 380 -12.64 -5.08 -9.67
C SER A 380 -13.45 -5.54 -8.46
N ALA A 381 -12.88 -5.51 -7.25
CA ALA A 381 -13.50 -6.08 -6.03
C ALA A 381 -14.04 -7.52 -6.25
N ASP A 382 -13.36 -8.28 -7.12
CA ASP A 382 -13.75 -9.63 -7.55
C ASP A 382 -12.64 -10.63 -7.19
N ILE A 383 -12.97 -11.57 -6.31
CA ILE A 383 -11.99 -12.50 -5.77
C ILE A 383 -11.41 -13.46 -6.81
N GLU A 384 -12.17 -13.86 -7.84
CA GLU A 384 -11.66 -14.72 -8.90
C GLU A 384 -10.64 -13.99 -9.77
N GLN A 385 -10.95 -12.74 -10.15
CA GLN A 385 -10.02 -11.89 -10.89
C GLN A 385 -8.75 -11.60 -10.07
N ILE A 386 -8.90 -11.26 -8.80
CA ILE A 386 -7.77 -11.01 -7.89
C ILE A 386 -6.91 -12.27 -7.77
N ASN A 387 -7.53 -13.44 -7.51
CA ASN A 387 -6.80 -14.71 -7.40
C ASN A 387 -6.07 -15.07 -8.71
N ALA A 388 -6.69 -14.86 -9.87
CA ALA A 388 -6.07 -15.11 -11.17
C ALA A 388 -4.82 -14.24 -11.38
N VAL A 389 -4.88 -12.96 -11.02
CA VAL A 389 -3.73 -12.05 -11.08
C VAL A 389 -2.62 -12.47 -10.13
N LEU A 390 -2.95 -12.83 -8.89
CA LEU A 390 -1.98 -13.30 -7.90
C LEU A 390 -1.30 -14.60 -8.34
N LYS A 391 -2.05 -15.58 -8.85
CA LYS A 391 -1.49 -16.83 -9.38
C LYS A 391 -0.54 -16.55 -10.55
N LYS A 392 -0.94 -15.69 -11.49
CA LYS A 392 -0.09 -15.33 -12.64
C LYS A 392 1.24 -14.72 -12.20
N LYS A 393 1.22 -13.84 -11.19
CA LYS A 393 2.39 -13.09 -10.73
C LYS A 393 3.31 -13.86 -9.78
N PHE A 394 2.76 -14.79 -9.00
CA PHE A 394 3.48 -15.41 -7.89
C PHE A 394 3.53 -16.93 -7.93
N LEU A 395 2.86 -17.60 -8.86
CA LEU A 395 2.85 -19.06 -8.94
C LEU A 395 3.35 -19.54 -10.30
N VAL A 396 2.65 -19.16 -11.37
CA VAL A 396 2.92 -19.62 -12.73
C VAL A 396 2.43 -18.60 -13.76
N ASP A 397 3.25 -18.30 -14.77
CA ASP A 397 2.89 -17.50 -15.94
C ASP A 397 2.99 -18.36 -17.20
N GLY A 398 1.85 -18.85 -17.68
CA GLY A 398 1.79 -19.89 -18.71
C GLY A 398 2.42 -21.20 -18.22
N THR A 399 3.59 -21.56 -18.78
CA THR A 399 4.38 -22.72 -18.34
C THR A 399 5.56 -22.33 -17.43
N LYS A 400 5.83 -21.02 -17.29
CA LYS A 400 6.97 -20.51 -16.52
C LYS A 400 6.62 -20.47 -15.04
N LYS A 401 7.47 -21.06 -14.21
CA LYS A 401 7.39 -20.94 -12.75
C LYS A 401 7.83 -19.55 -12.32
N VAL A 402 7.05 -18.90 -11.46
CA VAL A 402 7.33 -17.53 -10.98
C VAL A 402 7.16 -17.47 -9.47
N GLY A 403 8.00 -16.71 -8.77
CA GLY A 403 7.85 -16.46 -7.33
C GLY A 403 7.82 -17.75 -6.52
N ILE A 404 6.68 -18.10 -5.95
CA ILE A 404 6.45 -19.35 -5.21
C ILE A 404 6.90 -20.57 -6.04
N GLY A 405 6.61 -20.58 -7.35
CA GLY A 405 7.04 -21.66 -8.24
C GLY A 405 8.55 -21.82 -8.32
N GLN A 406 9.31 -20.72 -8.24
CA GLN A 406 10.78 -20.70 -8.21
C GLN A 406 11.29 -21.15 -6.84
N ILE A 407 10.72 -20.64 -5.73
CA ILE A 407 11.04 -21.10 -4.36
C ILE A 407 10.93 -22.63 -4.27
N VAL A 408 9.81 -23.20 -4.71
CA VAL A 408 9.59 -24.67 -4.68
C VAL A 408 10.61 -25.40 -5.55
N THR A 409 11.05 -24.81 -6.66
CA THR A 409 12.11 -25.39 -7.51
C THR A 409 13.44 -25.43 -6.76
N THR A 410 13.85 -24.33 -6.11
CA THR A 410 15.07 -24.26 -5.30
C THR A 410 15.03 -25.25 -4.15
N ILE A 411 13.90 -25.39 -3.45
CA ILE A 411 13.74 -26.40 -2.38
C ILE A 411 13.91 -27.82 -2.95
N GLY A 412 13.37 -28.09 -4.13
CA GLY A 412 13.56 -29.36 -4.83
C GLY A 412 15.03 -29.66 -5.16
N GLU A 413 15.80 -28.67 -5.62
CA GLU A 413 17.24 -28.80 -5.88
C GLU A 413 18.03 -29.10 -4.60
N ILE A 414 17.71 -28.45 -3.48
CA ILE A 414 18.30 -28.73 -2.17
C ILE A 414 17.89 -30.14 -1.69
N GLY A 415 16.65 -30.53 -1.94
CA GLY A 415 16.12 -31.86 -1.62
C GLY A 415 16.81 -32.98 -2.39
N SER A 416 17.12 -32.75 -3.66
CA SER A 416 17.79 -33.72 -4.53
C SER A 416 19.29 -33.87 -4.27
N LYS A 417 19.86 -33.05 -3.36
CA LYS A 417 21.30 -33.01 -3.03
C LYS A 417 22.20 -32.54 -4.17
N HIS A 418 21.66 -31.80 -5.13
CA HIS A 418 22.40 -31.24 -6.26
C HIS A 418 22.34 -29.71 -6.29
N PHE A 419 22.22 -29.07 -5.12
CA PHE A 419 22.17 -27.62 -5.04
C PHE A 419 23.55 -27.01 -5.31
N ARG A 420 23.63 -26.29 -6.42
CA ARG A 420 24.85 -25.78 -7.07
C ARG A 420 25.54 -24.59 -6.37
N PHE A 421 25.00 -24.08 -5.28
CA PHE A 421 25.54 -22.86 -4.62
C PHE A 421 26.08 -23.10 -3.21
N ASP A 422 25.79 -24.26 -2.61
CA ASP A 422 26.18 -24.56 -1.24
C ASP A 422 26.28 -26.08 -1.03
N ASP A 423 27.49 -26.62 -1.11
CA ASP A 423 27.72 -28.06 -0.94
C ASP A 423 27.33 -28.58 0.45
N TYR A 424 27.28 -27.68 1.45
CA TYR A 424 26.88 -28.05 2.80
C TYR A 424 25.49 -28.68 2.80
N VAL A 425 24.50 -28.04 2.14
CA VAL A 425 23.11 -28.51 2.18
C VAL A 425 22.91 -29.82 1.44
N ASN A 426 23.77 -30.13 0.46
CA ASN A 426 23.77 -31.41 -0.25
C ASN A 426 24.17 -32.58 0.66
N SER A 427 24.96 -32.32 1.71
CA SER A 427 25.38 -33.35 2.67
C SER A 427 24.43 -33.54 3.85
N LYS A 428 23.43 -32.67 4.06
CA LYS A 428 22.60 -32.67 5.28
C LYS A 428 21.31 -33.45 5.11
N THR A 429 20.97 -34.25 6.12
CA THR A 429 19.73 -35.02 6.17
C THR A 429 18.56 -34.23 6.74
N SER A 430 18.81 -33.19 7.54
CA SER A 430 17.78 -32.33 8.12
C SER A 430 18.17 -30.86 7.98
N LEU A 431 17.25 -30.08 7.44
CA LEU A 431 17.36 -28.64 7.25
C LEU A 431 16.05 -27.98 7.68
N THR A 432 16.13 -26.74 8.16
CA THR A 432 14.95 -25.87 8.29
C THR A 432 15.00 -24.84 7.18
N ILE A 433 13.96 -24.80 6.35
CA ILE A 433 13.91 -23.93 5.18
C ILE A 433 12.83 -22.86 5.38
N TYR A 434 13.20 -21.60 5.27
CA TYR A 434 12.34 -20.43 5.34
C TYR A 434 12.10 -19.87 3.92
N PRO A 435 10.96 -20.18 3.29
CA PRO A 435 10.57 -19.60 2.01
C PRO A 435 10.04 -18.18 2.20
N ILE A 436 10.65 -17.22 1.51
CA ILE A 436 10.33 -15.79 1.62
C ILE A 436 10.04 -15.22 0.23
N LEU A 437 8.84 -14.67 0.06
CA LEU A 437 8.48 -13.89 -1.11
C LEU A 437 8.60 -12.41 -0.74
N LEU A 438 9.58 -11.73 -1.33
CA LEU A 438 9.82 -10.31 -1.15
C LEU A 438 9.07 -9.52 -2.23
N VAL A 439 8.20 -8.62 -1.82
CA VAL A 439 7.36 -7.80 -2.71
C VAL A 439 7.67 -6.31 -2.55
N HIS A 440 7.36 -5.51 -3.56
CA HIS A 440 7.64 -4.05 -3.52
C HIS A 440 6.37 -3.20 -3.36
N ASP A 441 5.22 -3.71 -3.82
CA ASP A 441 3.97 -2.99 -3.72
C ASP A 441 3.20 -3.40 -2.46
N ARG A 442 2.78 -2.40 -1.67
CA ARG A 442 2.01 -2.59 -0.44
C ARG A 442 0.69 -3.34 -0.68
N ILE A 443 0.14 -3.33 -1.89
CA ILE A 443 -1.07 -4.10 -2.23
C ILE A 443 -0.96 -5.60 -1.89
N PHE A 444 0.25 -6.15 -1.91
CA PHE A 444 0.48 -7.56 -1.55
C PHE A 444 0.60 -7.81 -0.04
N GLN A 445 0.57 -6.74 0.77
CA GLN A 445 0.41 -6.76 2.23
C GLN A 445 -1.06 -6.58 2.65
N THR A 446 -1.99 -6.66 1.70
CA THR A 446 -3.42 -6.70 1.98
C THR A 446 -3.77 -7.90 2.87
N LEU A 447 -4.76 -7.70 3.73
CA LEU A 447 -5.22 -8.71 4.68
C LEU A 447 -5.66 -9.99 3.95
N GLY A 448 -5.13 -11.14 4.37
CA GLY A 448 -5.46 -12.43 3.78
C GLY A 448 -4.58 -12.86 2.60
N ILE A 449 -3.82 -11.94 1.98
CA ILE A 449 -2.96 -12.27 0.82
C ILE A 449 -1.85 -13.26 1.18
N ASN A 450 -1.11 -13.03 2.28
CA ASN A 450 -0.08 -13.99 2.71
C ASN A 450 -0.71 -15.36 3.00
N TYR A 451 -1.88 -15.40 3.63
CA TYR A 451 -2.57 -16.66 3.90
C TYR A 451 -2.92 -17.39 2.60
N ARG A 452 -3.54 -16.70 1.63
CA ARG A 452 -3.91 -17.25 0.31
C ARG A 452 -2.70 -17.76 -0.46
N LEU A 453 -1.62 -16.97 -0.55
CA LEU A 453 -0.37 -17.36 -1.20
C LEU A 453 0.29 -18.56 -0.51
N ASN A 454 0.22 -18.64 0.82
CA ASN A 454 0.76 -19.77 1.58
C ASN A 454 -0.02 -21.07 1.34
N GLN A 455 -1.33 -21.02 1.04
CA GLN A 455 -2.07 -22.23 0.65
C GLN A 455 -1.56 -22.78 -0.67
N TRP A 456 -1.42 -21.93 -1.70
CA TRP A 456 -0.87 -22.35 -3.00
C TRP A 456 0.58 -22.83 -2.89
N PHE A 457 1.39 -22.22 -2.02
CA PHE A 457 2.73 -22.73 -1.73
C PHE A 457 2.69 -24.15 -1.14
N LYS A 458 1.83 -24.40 -0.15
CA LYS A 458 1.68 -25.73 0.46
C LYS A 458 1.20 -26.77 -0.55
N GLU A 459 0.24 -26.42 -1.40
CA GLU A 459 -0.22 -27.26 -2.51
C GLU A 459 0.94 -27.63 -3.44
N GLN A 460 1.74 -26.65 -3.87
CA GLN A 460 2.92 -26.89 -4.70
C GLN A 460 3.99 -27.74 -4.01
N CYS A 461 4.19 -27.57 -2.70
CA CYS A 461 5.09 -28.42 -1.94
C CYS A 461 4.61 -29.87 -1.89
N ILE A 462 3.30 -30.11 -1.74
CA ILE A 462 2.73 -31.47 -1.75
C ILE A 462 2.91 -32.09 -3.14
N GLU A 463 2.50 -31.37 -4.18
CA GLU A 463 2.51 -31.85 -5.56
C GLU A 463 3.94 -32.15 -6.07
N ARG A 464 4.90 -31.27 -5.78
CA ARG A 464 6.21 -31.29 -6.44
C ARG A 464 7.35 -31.80 -5.57
N LEU A 465 7.23 -31.75 -4.25
CA LEU A 465 8.28 -32.16 -3.32
C LEU A 465 7.97 -33.48 -2.62
N GLY A 466 6.70 -33.91 -2.60
CA GLY A 466 6.27 -35.17 -2.00
C GLY A 466 6.78 -35.33 -0.57
N ASP A 467 7.52 -36.42 -0.32
CA ASP A 467 8.04 -36.77 1.00
C ASP A 467 9.22 -35.89 1.47
N LEU A 468 9.76 -34.98 0.66
CA LEU A 468 10.77 -34.01 1.13
C LEU A 468 10.28 -33.19 2.32
N ASN A 469 8.97 -32.92 2.42
CA ASN A 469 8.36 -32.25 3.56
C ASN A 469 8.46 -33.05 4.87
N LYS A 470 8.70 -34.37 4.81
CA LYS A 470 8.94 -35.23 5.99
C LYS A 470 10.40 -35.20 6.42
N THR A 471 11.31 -34.91 5.49
CA THR A 471 12.77 -34.90 5.71
C THR A 471 13.28 -33.52 6.13
N TYR A 472 12.77 -32.46 5.48
CA TYR A 472 13.10 -31.08 5.81
C TYR A 472 11.94 -30.39 6.52
N ASN A 473 12.28 -29.52 7.47
CA ASN A 473 11.34 -28.64 8.15
C ASN A 473 11.09 -27.42 7.25
N ILE A 474 10.31 -27.60 6.20
CA ILE A 474 9.90 -26.53 5.28
C ILE A 474 8.83 -25.69 5.98
N LYS A 475 9.15 -24.43 6.25
CA LYS A 475 8.28 -23.48 6.92
C LYS A 475 7.19 -22.96 5.98
N SER A 476 6.17 -22.32 6.55
CA SER A 476 5.14 -21.63 5.76
C SER A 476 5.75 -20.45 4.99
N LEU A 477 5.17 -20.15 3.82
CA LEU A 477 5.54 -18.98 3.03
C LEU A 477 5.32 -17.71 3.84
N THR A 478 6.37 -16.88 3.92
CA THR A 478 6.24 -15.50 4.41
C THR A 478 6.29 -14.54 3.23
N VAL A 479 5.31 -13.66 3.14
CA VAL A 479 5.26 -12.56 2.17
C VAL A 479 5.58 -11.27 2.92
N ILE A 480 6.70 -10.65 2.58
CA ILE A 480 7.18 -9.43 3.24
C ILE A 480 7.46 -8.38 2.18
N ASP A 481 7.07 -7.14 2.42
CA ASP A 481 7.40 -6.04 1.53
C ASP A 481 8.77 -5.42 1.86
N ILE A 482 9.40 -4.80 0.86
CA ILE A 482 10.70 -4.16 0.99
C ILE A 482 10.70 -3.01 2.01
N ASP A 483 9.60 -2.25 2.14
CA ASP A 483 9.50 -1.12 3.06
C ASP A 483 9.58 -1.60 4.52
N THR A 484 8.94 -2.73 4.83
CA THR A 484 9.05 -3.41 6.13
C THR A 484 10.48 -3.85 6.44
N LEU A 485 11.21 -4.40 5.45
CA LEU A 485 12.62 -4.77 5.65
C LEU A 485 13.50 -3.54 5.89
N ILE A 486 13.30 -2.46 5.12
CA ILE A 486 14.02 -1.18 5.30
C ILE A 486 13.79 -0.63 6.71
N LEU A 487 12.54 -0.65 7.16
CA LEU A 487 12.15 -0.14 8.47
C LEU A 487 12.83 -0.92 9.60
N TRP A 488 12.80 -2.26 9.50
CA TRP A 488 13.28 -3.17 10.55
C TRP A 488 14.78 -3.51 10.43
N LEU A 489 15.47 -2.99 9.42
CA LEU A 489 16.89 -3.22 9.20
C LEU A 489 17.75 -3.01 10.47
N PRO A 490 17.62 -1.91 11.24
CA PRO A 490 18.40 -1.72 12.46
C PRO A 490 18.13 -2.82 13.50
N TYR A 491 16.88 -3.29 13.61
CA TYR A 491 16.53 -4.37 14.52
C TYR A 491 17.17 -5.70 14.10
N PHE A 492 17.18 -6.01 12.80
CA PHE A 492 17.73 -7.27 12.29
C PHE A 492 19.26 -7.34 12.40
N GLN A 493 19.96 -6.20 12.34
CA GLN A 493 21.41 -6.15 12.49
C GLN A 493 21.88 -6.42 13.94
N VAL A 494 21.04 -6.16 14.94
CA VAL A 494 21.40 -6.30 16.37
C VAL A 494 21.69 -7.76 16.77
N LYS A 495 20.83 -8.71 16.38
CA LYS A 495 20.99 -10.13 16.72
C LYS A 495 20.56 -11.02 15.55
N ASP A 496 21.36 -12.05 15.28
CA ASP A 496 21.14 -12.97 14.15
C ASP A 496 19.79 -13.69 14.20
N LYS A 497 19.32 -13.99 15.41
CA LYS A 497 18.04 -14.66 15.61
C LYS A 497 16.82 -13.76 15.34
N ASN A 498 16.97 -12.43 15.31
CA ASN A 498 15.84 -11.51 15.27
C ASN A 498 14.98 -11.71 14.02
N PHE A 499 15.60 -11.81 12.84
CA PHE A 499 14.88 -12.07 11.59
C PHE A 499 14.07 -13.37 11.68
N LYS A 500 14.74 -14.45 12.10
CA LYS A 500 14.11 -15.76 12.29
C LYS A 500 12.96 -15.73 13.32
N GLU A 501 13.13 -15.04 14.44
CA GLU A 501 12.12 -14.94 15.49
C GLU A 501 10.87 -14.21 14.97
N VAL A 502 11.03 -13.15 14.19
CA VAL A 502 9.92 -12.43 13.55
C VAL A 502 9.19 -13.32 12.53
N LEU A 503 9.92 -14.06 11.67
CA LEU A 503 9.30 -15.02 10.75
C LEU A 503 8.52 -16.10 11.51
N ASN A 504 9.12 -16.71 12.53
CA ASN A 504 8.46 -17.74 13.33
C ASN A 504 7.23 -17.21 14.07
N PHE A 505 7.31 -16.00 14.62
CA PHE A 505 6.18 -15.33 15.24
C PHE A 505 5.03 -15.13 14.25
N HIS A 506 5.32 -14.57 13.07
CA HIS A 506 4.34 -14.36 12.01
C HIS A 506 3.65 -15.67 11.61
N MET A 507 4.43 -16.71 11.31
CA MET A 507 3.90 -18.02 10.92
C MET A 507 3.08 -18.67 12.04
N ALA A 508 3.50 -18.53 13.30
CA ALA A 508 2.75 -19.04 14.44
C ALA A 508 1.38 -18.37 14.55
N LYS A 509 1.27 -17.07 14.26
CA LYS A 509 -0.03 -16.37 14.23
C LYS A 509 -0.88 -16.80 13.03
N MET A 510 -0.29 -16.86 11.83
CA MET A 510 -1.00 -17.24 10.60
C MET A 510 -1.53 -18.68 10.62
N ASN A 511 -0.79 -19.62 11.20
CA ASN A 511 -1.18 -21.03 11.24
C ASN A 511 -2.06 -21.40 12.45
N LYS A 512 -2.29 -20.48 13.40
CA LYS A 512 -3.04 -20.78 14.62
C LYS A 512 -4.54 -20.78 14.37
N LYS A 513 -5.14 -21.98 14.35
CA LYS A 513 -6.60 -22.14 14.43
C LYS A 513 -7.07 -21.80 15.85
N LYS A 514 -7.87 -20.73 16.00
CA LYS A 514 -8.41 -20.32 17.30
C LYS A 514 -9.89 -20.69 17.41
N LYS A 515 -10.26 -21.38 18.50
CA LYS A 515 -11.67 -21.65 18.86
C LYS A 515 -12.29 -20.39 19.50
N VAL A 516 -13.56 -20.12 19.18
CA VAL A 516 -14.33 -18.99 19.74
C VAL A 516 -15.38 -19.54 20.72
N ASN A 517 -14.97 -20.40 21.65
CA ASN A 517 -15.96 -21.23 22.39
C ASN A 517 -16.53 -20.58 23.65
N ASN A 518 -15.93 -19.48 24.14
CA ASN A 518 -16.37 -18.84 25.38
C ASN A 518 -16.50 -17.34 25.14
N ALA A 519 -17.72 -16.80 25.05
CA ALA A 519 -17.98 -15.37 25.14
C ALA A 519 -19.29 -15.14 25.92
N PRO A 520 -19.37 -14.11 26.78
CA PRO A 520 -20.53 -13.90 27.65
C PRO A 520 -21.79 -13.47 26.89
N ASN A 521 -21.64 -12.95 25.67
CA ASN A 521 -22.73 -12.56 24.80
C ASN A 521 -22.28 -12.60 23.32
N GLN A 522 -23.24 -12.43 22.42
CA GLN A 522 -23.04 -12.51 20.97
C GLN A 522 -22.11 -11.40 20.44
N ALA A 523 -22.19 -10.18 20.95
CA ALA A 523 -21.31 -9.08 20.55
C ALA A 523 -19.83 -9.37 20.89
N ALA A 524 -19.57 -9.87 22.11
CA ALA A 524 -18.24 -10.28 22.54
C ALA A 524 -17.72 -11.50 21.76
N LEU A 525 -18.60 -12.40 21.33
CA LEU A 525 -18.27 -13.52 20.45
C LEU A 525 -17.77 -13.02 19.10
N PHE A 526 -18.54 -12.15 18.45
CA PHE A 526 -18.18 -11.56 17.15
C PHE A 526 -16.90 -10.72 17.23
N TYR A 527 -16.74 -9.93 18.28
CA TYR A 527 -15.51 -9.19 18.52
C TYR A 527 -14.29 -10.12 18.60
N ARG A 528 -14.38 -11.20 19.39
CA ARG A 528 -13.29 -12.19 19.53
C ARG A 528 -13.01 -12.92 18.23
N ALA A 529 -14.05 -13.29 17.49
CA ALA A 529 -13.92 -13.92 16.18
C ALA A 529 -13.19 -13.00 15.20
N ASN A 530 -13.60 -11.73 15.11
CA ASN A 530 -12.96 -10.74 14.24
C ASN A 530 -11.50 -10.47 14.67
N GLN A 531 -11.22 -10.33 15.96
CA GLN A 531 -9.84 -10.20 16.45
C GLN A 531 -8.96 -11.39 16.04
N ASN A 532 -9.48 -12.60 16.19
CA ASN A 532 -8.77 -13.83 15.83
C ASN A 532 -8.51 -13.90 14.33
N LEU A 533 -9.53 -13.58 13.51
CA LEU A 533 -9.42 -13.53 12.06
C LEU A 533 -8.40 -12.46 11.63
N THR A 534 -8.49 -11.25 12.16
CA THR A 534 -7.53 -10.17 11.93
C THR A 534 -6.13 -10.65 12.20
N GLU A 535 -5.89 -11.23 13.39
CA GLU A 535 -4.57 -11.67 13.80
C GLU A 535 -4.05 -12.80 12.91
N GLN A 536 -4.91 -13.70 12.46
CA GLN A 536 -4.50 -14.78 11.57
C GLN A 536 -4.13 -14.25 10.17
N LEU A 537 -4.96 -13.38 9.60
CA LEU A 537 -4.83 -12.90 8.22
C LEU A 537 -3.89 -11.71 8.06
N SER A 538 -3.47 -11.07 9.16
CA SER A 538 -2.59 -9.89 9.12
C SER A 538 -1.28 -10.18 8.39
N PRO A 539 -0.83 -9.25 7.51
CA PRO A 539 0.49 -9.33 6.90
C PRO A 539 1.59 -9.31 7.96
N ILE A 540 2.82 -9.62 7.56
CA ILE A 540 3.96 -9.55 8.48
C ILE A 540 4.26 -8.10 8.90
N SER A 541 4.06 -7.13 8.02
CA SER A 541 4.28 -5.70 8.28
C SER A 541 3.47 -5.12 9.45
N ARG A 542 2.33 -5.76 9.79
CA ARG A 542 1.48 -5.36 10.93
C ARG A 542 1.70 -6.19 12.19
N ARG A 543 2.75 -7.00 12.22
CA ARG A 543 3.13 -7.75 13.42
C ARG A 543 3.85 -6.81 14.37
N ASN A 544 3.36 -6.74 15.60
CA ASN A 544 4.07 -6.00 16.64
C ASN A 544 5.35 -6.78 17.00
N ILE A 545 6.49 -6.18 16.72
CA ILE A 545 7.82 -6.71 17.04
C ILE A 545 8.48 -5.78 18.08
N PRO A 546 9.52 -6.21 18.81
CA PRO A 546 10.14 -5.38 19.83
C PRO A 546 11.11 -4.35 19.20
N TYR A 547 10.58 -3.54 18.29
CA TYR A 547 11.29 -2.48 17.60
C TYR A 547 10.33 -1.33 17.27
N ASN A 548 10.78 -0.12 17.55
CA ASN A 548 10.13 1.11 17.14
C ASN A 548 11.04 1.83 16.15
N ILE A 549 10.45 2.63 15.26
CA ILE A 549 11.21 3.48 14.33
C ILE A 549 12.21 4.34 15.10
N ASP A 550 13.44 4.44 14.60
CA ASP A 550 14.41 5.42 15.10
C ASP A 550 13.98 6.84 14.69
N LEU A 551 13.09 7.42 15.50
CA LEU A 551 12.59 8.78 15.28
C LEU A 551 13.71 9.82 15.30
N LYS A 552 14.79 9.60 16.06
CA LYS A 552 15.91 10.54 16.09
C LYS A 552 16.65 10.54 14.75
N LYS A 553 16.91 9.37 14.18
CA LYS A 553 17.50 9.23 12.85
C LYS A 553 16.58 9.84 11.78
N LEU A 554 15.27 9.62 11.87
CA LEU A 554 14.30 10.25 10.96
C LEU A 554 14.31 11.78 11.09
N MET A 555 14.23 12.32 12.32
CA MET A 555 14.22 13.77 12.58
C MET A 555 15.53 14.44 12.15
N ASN A 556 16.67 13.76 12.24
CA ASN A 556 17.94 14.27 11.72
C ASN A 556 17.89 14.56 10.22
N ARG A 557 17.05 13.86 9.44
CA ARG A 557 16.90 14.12 8.00
C ARG A 557 16.28 15.48 7.73
N PHE A 558 15.42 15.99 8.61
CA PHE A 558 14.77 17.28 8.43
C PHE A 558 15.66 18.49 8.79
N LYS A 559 16.83 18.27 9.41
CA LYS A 559 17.76 19.35 9.76
C LYS A 559 18.25 20.17 8.57
N ILE A 560 18.25 19.59 7.36
CA ILE A 560 18.67 20.31 6.15
C ILE A 560 17.64 21.36 5.69
N VAL A 561 16.41 21.31 6.20
CA VAL A 561 15.30 22.21 5.82
C VAL A 561 14.71 22.98 7.00
N ILE A 562 14.99 22.57 8.23
CA ILE A 562 14.70 23.36 9.42
C ILE A 562 15.71 24.52 9.43
N LYS A 563 15.22 25.75 9.30
CA LYS A 563 16.03 26.94 9.56
C LYS A 563 16.21 27.01 11.07
N ASP A 564 17.46 27.14 11.54
CA ASP A 564 17.73 27.51 12.93
C ASP A 564 17.15 28.93 13.11
N GLU A 565 15.98 29.01 13.76
CA GLU A 565 15.45 30.28 14.30
C GLU A 565 15.96 30.51 15.72
#